data_AF-A0A4P2QSQ1-F1
#
_entry.id   AF-A0A4P2QSQ1-F1
#
_cell.length_a   1.000
_cell.length_b   1.000
_cell.length_c   1.000
_cell.angle_alpha   90.00
_cell.angle_beta   90.00
_cell.angle_gamma   90.00
#
_symmetry.space_group_name_H-M   'P 1'
#
loop_
_entity.id
_entity.type
_entity.pdbx_description
1 polymer ?
#
loop_
_entity_poly.entity_id
_entity_poly.type
_entity_poly.pdbx_seq_one_letter_code
_entity_poly.pdbx_strand_id
1 'polypeptide(L)'
;MVSAALLAHKAKQFDDGLVAAVELAAQQGAGRLRGKAYLIETWLAALPHGAPAIPAALLLSAARLGGAARDVPPALAAEVARVRGEFLADERRSKPLGIYTWSEPLRRVFQQDRLLQTPLDEPGQVEALARALRDEAAARTTYEGVLALASRLTGPPDTPDLTPVLRSLDRGQVEIGRAHAIFPPSRSVEADLANKLFEDGPIPEGFDLMGELAARIRDGRVDLRPTERSGWYDYQTWSLEPLVAPERAPEASRVSLDRRYREHLLALFEGVLALTREAHVKQLAVPAPSCAPPFPRPQPRVEIDVLPELAAEPTVSYFLRRSLGYRFVRKALEGAFGADALARLERLTPEGPVELPLSEELARIEGLFFGAAAAAASDLGMSLDEAMDPAFRAACALVGLLPDQDGALGSGRGREHDVEEFRRFRAQDDPDLGRDARMMVPVFYDRERRKTKAWVFLGWSAERVLVSFQRPPLVRVFAPDGREASPPEVEVRYGVLVHDVPYPVMAELYVDRLLARDELRALCDRHRGRRAILAALRGGGPP
;
A
#
# COMPACT_ATOMS: atom_id res chain seq x y z
N MET A 1 -13.32 20.41 6.42
CA MET A 1 -13.01 19.32 5.48
C MET A 1 -11.57 18.83 5.64
N VAL A 2 -11.39 17.57 6.02
CA VAL A 2 -10.15 16.79 5.85
C VAL A 2 -10.20 16.11 4.47
N SER A 3 -9.11 16.12 3.70
CA SER A 3 -9.09 15.50 2.37
C SER A 3 -8.74 14.00 2.40
N ALA A 4 -9.20 13.29 1.38
CA ALA A 4 -8.79 11.93 1.08
C ALA A 4 -7.28 11.85 0.84
N ALA A 5 -6.69 12.84 0.17
CA ALA A 5 -5.24 12.94 -0.01
C ALA A 5 -4.45 13.04 1.31
N LEU A 6 -4.97 13.77 2.29
CA LEU A 6 -4.34 13.95 3.60
C LEU A 6 -4.40 12.67 4.42
N LEU A 7 -5.55 12.00 4.46
CA LEU A 7 -5.67 10.69 5.10
C LEU A 7 -4.86 9.61 4.35
N ALA A 8 -4.75 9.67 3.02
CA ALA A 8 -3.85 8.81 2.25
C ALA A 8 -2.36 9.04 2.61
N HIS A 9 -1.96 10.28 2.87
CA HIS A 9 -0.60 10.59 3.32
C HIS A 9 -0.32 10.05 4.73
N LYS A 10 -1.25 10.24 5.69
CA LYS A 10 -1.16 9.63 7.04
C LYS A 10 -1.07 8.11 6.94
N ALA A 11 -1.97 7.51 6.16
CA ALA A 11 -2.01 6.09 5.91
C ALA A 11 -0.70 5.56 5.35
N LYS A 12 -0.08 6.24 4.37
CA LYS A 12 1.21 5.85 3.80
C LYS A 12 2.31 5.70 4.86
N GLN A 13 2.47 6.68 5.74
CA GLN A 13 3.54 6.65 6.75
C GLN A 13 3.27 5.60 7.85
N PHE A 14 1.99 5.35 8.15
CA PHE A 14 1.60 4.22 8.99
C PHE A 14 1.89 2.87 8.30
N ASP A 15 1.45 2.71 7.05
CA ASP A 15 1.60 1.50 6.25
C ASP A 15 3.08 1.10 6.07
N ASP A 16 3.95 2.08 5.78
CA ASP A 16 5.40 1.90 5.71
C ASP A 16 5.97 1.32 7.02
N GLY A 17 5.64 1.95 8.14
CA GLY A 17 6.13 1.54 9.45
C GLY A 17 5.59 0.19 9.91
N LEU A 18 4.35 -0.13 9.52
CA LEU A 18 3.71 -1.42 9.74
C LEU A 18 4.45 -2.53 8.97
N VAL A 19 4.69 -2.36 7.66
CA VAL A 19 5.42 -3.37 6.87
C VAL A 19 6.86 -3.51 7.36
N ALA A 20 7.52 -2.41 7.74
CA ALA A 20 8.88 -2.45 8.32
C ALA A 20 8.94 -3.25 9.64
N ALA A 21 7.99 -3.02 10.55
CA ALA A 21 7.88 -3.80 11.79
C ALA A 21 7.61 -5.28 11.52
N VAL A 22 6.68 -5.57 10.61
CA VAL A 22 6.27 -6.93 10.24
C VAL A 22 7.38 -7.71 9.53
N GLU A 23 8.21 -7.07 8.70
CA GLU A 23 9.37 -7.72 8.07
C GLU A 23 10.46 -8.09 9.09
N LEU A 24 10.75 -7.23 10.07
CA LEU A 24 11.69 -7.60 11.13
C LEU A 24 11.13 -8.69 12.06
N ALA A 25 9.83 -8.64 12.39
CA ALA A 25 9.15 -9.70 13.14
C ALA A 25 9.12 -11.03 12.37
N ALA A 26 8.92 -10.99 11.05
CA ALA A 26 8.99 -12.16 10.17
C ALA A 26 10.43 -12.66 9.98
N GLN A 27 11.44 -11.81 10.10
CA GLN A 27 12.86 -12.21 10.06
C GLN A 27 13.29 -12.93 11.33
N GLN A 28 13.05 -12.29 12.48
CA GLN A 28 13.55 -12.69 13.80
C GLN A 28 12.67 -13.75 14.47
N GLY A 29 11.38 -13.79 14.11
CA GLY A 29 10.35 -14.56 14.80
C GLY A 29 9.60 -13.70 15.82
N ALA A 30 8.28 -13.88 15.91
CA ALA A 30 7.42 -13.21 16.87
C ALA A 30 6.23 -14.12 17.23
N GLY A 31 6.11 -14.44 18.52
CA GLY A 31 5.02 -15.25 19.06
C GLY A 31 4.91 -16.62 18.40
N ARG A 32 3.86 -16.82 17.59
CA ARG A 32 3.59 -18.09 16.87
C ARG A 32 4.55 -18.35 15.71
N LEU A 33 5.10 -17.33 15.06
CA LEU A 33 5.99 -17.49 13.92
C LEU A 33 7.46 -17.51 14.37
N ARG A 34 8.20 -18.59 14.06
CA ARG A 34 9.62 -18.73 14.43
C ARG A 34 10.60 -17.89 13.60
N GLY A 35 10.15 -17.37 12.46
CA GLY A 35 10.89 -16.42 11.62
C GLY A 35 11.81 -17.04 10.56
N LYS A 36 12.15 -16.24 9.54
CA LYS A 36 13.00 -16.62 8.40
C LYS A 36 14.41 -17.04 8.82
N ALA A 37 14.98 -16.42 9.86
CA ALA A 37 16.29 -16.80 10.38
C ALA A 37 16.29 -18.25 10.90
N TYR A 38 15.40 -18.58 11.84
CA TYR A 38 15.25 -19.95 12.37
C TYR A 38 14.99 -20.97 11.25
N LEU A 39 14.11 -20.64 10.31
CA LEU A 39 13.79 -21.47 9.14
C LEU A 39 15.03 -21.82 8.32
N ILE A 40 15.79 -20.82 7.86
CA ILE A 40 16.96 -21.04 7.00
C ILE A 40 18.03 -21.84 7.74
N GLU A 41 18.24 -21.56 9.02
CA GLU A 41 19.21 -22.30 9.85
C GLU A 41 18.82 -23.76 10.08
N THR A 42 17.55 -24.04 10.35
CA THR A 42 17.04 -25.40 10.56
C THR A 42 17.04 -26.20 9.24
N TRP A 43 16.67 -25.56 8.13
CA TRP A 43 16.67 -26.14 6.79
C TRP A 43 18.09 -26.46 6.30
N LEU A 44 19.07 -25.58 6.58
CA LEU A 44 20.49 -25.85 6.31
C LEU A 44 21.02 -27.08 7.08
N ALA A 45 20.57 -27.29 8.31
CA ALA A 45 20.95 -28.46 9.10
C ALA A 45 20.27 -29.76 8.59
N ALA A 46 19.12 -29.66 7.94
CA ALA A 46 18.39 -30.78 7.36
C ALA A 46 18.86 -31.19 5.93
N LEU A 47 19.77 -30.44 5.30
CA LEU A 47 20.31 -30.82 3.99
C LEU A 47 21.17 -32.10 4.09
N PRO A 48 20.92 -33.12 3.24
CA PRO A 48 21.68 -34.37 3.29
C PRO A 48 23.14 -34.17 2.88
N HIS A 49 24.03 -34.98 3.45
CA HIS A 49 25.44 -34.99 3.07
C HIS A 49 25.56 -35.43 1.60
N GLY A 50 26.11 -34.57 0.75
CA GLY A 50 26.14 -34.77 -0.71
C GLY A 50 24.96 -34.16 -1.48
N ALA A 51 24.12 -33.32 -0.83
CA ALA A 51 23.15 -32.47 -1.54
C ALA A 51 23.82 -31.63 -2.65
N PRO A 52 23.11 -31.28 -3.74
CA PRO A 52 23.67 -30.44 -4.80
C PRO A 52 24.17 -29.10 -4.24
N ALA A 53 25.37 -28.68 -4.68
CA ALA A 53 26.08 -27.54 -4.09
C ALA A 53 25.30 -26.22 -4.20
N ILE A 54 24.52 -26.03 -5.27
CA ILE A 54 23.77 -24.80 -5.55
C ILE A 54 22.68 -24.53 -4.50
N PRO A 55 21.73 -25.43 -4.20
CA PRO A 55 20.82 -25.35 -3.05
C PRO A 55 21.48 -24.95 -1.72
N ALA A 56 22.58 -25.63 -1.35
CA ALA A 56 23.28 -25.35 -0.10
C ALA A 56 23.94 -23.96 -0.13
N ALA A 57 24.56 -23.59 -1.24
CA ALA A 57 25.19 -22.29 -1.42
C ALA A 57 24.17 -21.14 -1.49
N LEU A 58 22.98 -21.36 -2.05
CA LEU A 58 21.87 -20.41 -2.08
C LEU A 58 21.37 -20.13 -0.67
N LEU A 59 21.05 -21.16 0.11
CA LEU A 59 20.60 -21.01 1.50
C LEU A 59 21.70 -20.41 2.40
N LEU A 60 22.98 -20.78 2.24
CA LEU A 60 24.10 -20.15 2.96
C LEU A 60 24.30 -18.68 2.57
N SER A 61 24.17 -18.35 1.27
CA SER A 61 24.24 -16.96 0.79
C SER A 61 23.10 -16.13 1.37
N ALA A 62 21.88 -16.68 1.37
CA ALA A 62 20.70 -16.06 1.96
C ALA A 62 20.87 -15.86 3.46
N ALA A 63 21.35 -16.86 4.21
CA ALA A 63 21.60 -16.74 5.66
C ALA A 63 22.56 -15.58 5.95
N ARG A 64 23.69 -15.50 5.22
CA ARG A 64 24.69 -14.44 5.41
C ARG A 64 24.18 -13.05 4.99
N LEU A 65 23.35 -12.94 3.95
CA LEU A 65 22.69 -11.68 3.59
C LEU A 65 21.68 -11.24 4.65
N GLY A 66 20.92 -12.17 5.23
CA GLY A 66 19.99 -11.90 6.34
C GLY A 66 20.65 -11.67 7.71
N GLY A 67 21.98 -11.63 7.77
CA GLY A 67 22.75 -11.33 8.98
C GLY A 67 23.09 -12.53 9.87
N ALA A 68 22.76 -13.77 9.48
CA ALA A 68 23.13 -14.96 10.25
C ALA A 68 24.64 -15.26 10.14
N ALA A 69 25.32 -15.34 11.28
CA ALA A 69 26.74 -15.67 11.38
C ALA A 69 26.96 -17.19 11.28
N ARG A 70 26.76 -17.74 10.08
CA ARG A 70 26.97 -19.17 9.79
C ARG A 70 28.30 -19.41 9.08
N ASP A 71 29.06 -20.37 9.60
CA ASP A 71 30.26 -20.88 8.96
C ASP A 71 29.92 -21.50 7.59
N VAL A 72 30.76 -21.25 6.61
CA VAL A 72 30.62 -21.80 5.25
C VAL A 72 31.62 -22.95 5.11
N PRO A 73 31.17 -24.20 4.87
CA PRO A 73 32.07 -25.31 4.63
C PRO A 73 33.05 -25.01 3.49
N PRO A 74 34.35 -25.33 3.60
CA PRO A 74 35.34 -24.97 2.58
C PRO A 74 34.98 -25.41 1.16
N ALA A 75 34.33 -26.58 1.01
CA ALA A 75 33.85 -27.10 -0.27
C ALA A 75 32.74 -26.25 -0.93
N LEU A 76 32.03 -25.41 -0.18
CA LEU A 76 30.97 -24.52 -0.67
C LEU A 76 31.41 -23.04 -0.72
N ALA A 77 32.60 -22.71 -0.21
CA ALA A 77 33.04 -21.33 -0.03
C ALA A 77 33.13 -20.54 -1.35
N ALA A 78 33.62 -21.16 -2.42
CA ALA A 78 33.68 -20.55 -3.75
C ALA A 78 32.28 -20.30 -4.33
N GLU A 79 31.35 -21.25 -4.18
CA GLU A 79 30.01 -21.16 -4.74
C GLU A 79 29.13 -20.14 -3.98
N VAL A 80 29.24 -20.09 -2.64
CA VAL A 80 28.62 -19.04 -1.82
C VAL A 80 29.16 -17.64 -2.18
N ALA A 81 30.46 -17.53 -2.47
CA ALA A 81 31.04 -16.27 -2.95
C ALA A 81 30.51 -15.88 -4.34
N ARG A 82 30.39 -16.86 -5.25
CA ARG A 82 29.87 -16.67 -6.62
C ARG A 82 28.40 -16.22 -6.62
N VAL A 83 27.50 -17.01 -6.02
CA VAL A 83 26.05 -16.74 -5.97
C VAL A 83 25.75 -15.37 -5.35
N ARG A 84 26.41 -15.05 -4.22
CA ARG A 84 26.25 -13.75 -3.58
C ARG A 84 26.86 -12.60 -4.40
N GLY A 85 27.99 -12.82 -5.06
CA GLY A 85 28.65 -11.82 -5.91
C GLY A 85 27.81 -11.44 -7.13
N GLU A 86 27.31 -12.44 -7.86
CA GLU A 86 26.42 -12.26 -9.02
C GLU A 86 25.12 -11.56 -8.64
N PHE A 87 24.50 -11.95 -7.52
CA PHE A 87 23.30 -11.29 -7.01
C PHE A 87 23.55 -9.83 -6.65
N LEU A 88 24.60 -9.53 -5.87
CA LEU A 88 24.90 -8.17 -5.44
C LEU A 88 25.28 -7.24 -6.61
N ALA A 89 25.88 -7.78 -7.68
CA ALA A 89 26.25 -7.02 -8.88
C ALA A 89 25.04 -6.51 -9.69
N ASP A 90 23.86 -7.14 -9.61
CA ASP A 90 22.63 -6.66 -10.26
C ASP A 90 21.85 -5.71 -9.34
N GLU A 91 22.17 -4.41 -9.38
CA GLU A 91 21.47 -3.36 -8.59
C GLU A 91 19.94 -3.44 -8.73
N ARG A 92 19.40 -3.89 -9.88
CA ARG A 92 17.94 -4.00 -10.12
C ARG A 92 17.29 -5.06 -9.22
N ARG A 93 18.07 -5.99 -8.68
CA ARG A 93 17.65 -7.06 -7.77
C ARG A 93 18.10 -6.81 -6.34
N SER A 94 19.31 -6.30 -6.14
CA SER A 94 20.01 -6.25 -4.84
C SER A 94 19.95 -4.91 -4.11
N LYS A 95 19.64 -3.80 -4.79
CA LYS A 95 19.62 -2.45 -4.20
C LYS A 95 18.37 -2.25 -3.33
N PRO A 96 18.48 -2.01 -2.01
CA PRO A 96 17.33 -1.72 -1.16
C PRO A 96 16.64 -0.41 -1.57
N LEU A 97 15.30 -0.40 -1.47
CA LEU A 97 14.43 0.73 -1.81
C LEU A 97 13.38 0.94 -0.70
N GLY A 98 12.72 2.10 -0.69
CA GLY A 98 11.68 2.46 0.29
C GLY A 98 12.05 2.17 1.74
N ILE A 99 11.15 1.50 2.48
CA ILE A 99 11.38 1.14 3.89
C ILE A 99 12.69 0.38 4.13
N TYR A 100 13.16 -0.37 3.13
CA TYR A 100 14.37 -1.17 3.25
C TYR A 100 15.66 -0.35 3.18
N THR A 101 15.59 0.98 3.02
CA THR A 101 16.76 1.86 3.17
C THR A 101 16.97 2.34 4.62
N TRP A 102 15.93 2.30 5.46
CA TRP A 102 15.88 2.95 6.78
C TRP A 102 16.89 2.38 7.77
N SER A 103 17.10 1.06 7.79
CA SER A 103 18.00 0.41 8.75
C SER A 103 18.75 -0.77 8.12
N GLU A 104 19.94 -1.06 8.66
CA GLU A 104 20.76 -2.20 8.23
C GLU A 104 20.04 -3.57 8.37
N PRO A 105 19.28 -3.85 9.46
CA PRO A 105 18.42 -5.04 9.50
C PRO A 105 17.43 -5.13 8.34
N LEU A 106 16.77 -4.03 7.94
CA LEU A 106 15.83 -4.05 6.82
C LEU A 106 16.55 -4.22 5.46
N ARG A 107 17.74 -3.63 5.28
CA ARG A 107 18.60 -3.86 4.09
C ARG A 107 18.94 -5.33 3.91
N ARG A 108 19.27 -6.01 5.02
CA ARG A 108 19.57 -7.46 5.06
C ARG A 108 18.37 -8.32 4.72
N VAL A 109 17.20 -8.01 5.27
CA VAL A 109 15.93 -8.69 4.93
C VAL A 109 15.62 -8.56 3.43
N PHE A 110 15.72 -7.35 2.87
CA PHE A 110 15.52 -7.14 1.43
C PHE A 110 16.46 -8.01 0.60
N GLN A 111 17.76 -8.01 0.91
CA GLN A 111 18.75 -8.76 0.13
C GLN A 111 18.61 -10.28 0.29
N GLN A 112 18.26 -10.78 1.48
CA GLN A 112 17.93 -12.19 1.69
C GLN A 112 16.72 -12.61 0.83
N ASP A 113 15.60 -11.91 0.96
CA ASP A 113 14.37 -12.26 0.26
C ASP A 113 14.51 -12.11 -1.26
N ARG A 114 15.17 -11.06 -1.76
CA ARG A 114 15.40 -10.84 -3.20
C ARG A 114 16.35 -11.85 -3.84
N LEU A 115 17.21 -12.50 -3.05
CA LEU A 115 17.99 -13.67 -3.47
C LEU A 115 17.12 -14.93 -3.47
N LEU A 116 16.28 -15.14 -2.45
CA LEU A 116 15.35 -16.28 -2.35
C LEU A 116 14.14 -16.20 -3.33
N GLN A 117 13.96 -15.04 -3.97
CA GLN A 117 13.11 -14.81 -5.15
C GLN A 117 13.76 -15.22 -6.49
N THR A 118 15.00 -15.74 -6.51
CA THR A 118 15.58 -16.27 -7.75
C THR A 118 14.83 -17.54 -8.18
N PRO A 119 14.39 -17.64 -9.46
CA PRO A 119 13.86 -18.88 -10.00
C PRO A 119 14.87 -20.04 -9.90
N LEU A 120 14.35 -21.20 -9.53
CA LEU A 120 14.99 -22.51 -9.52
C LEU A 120 14.47 -23.27 -10.74
N ASP A 121 15.19 -23.17 -11.84
CA ASP A 121 14.80 -23.77 -13.12
C ASP A 121 15.18 -25.27 -13.21
N GLU A 122 16.12 -25.72 -12.38
CA GLU A 122 16.65 -27.08 -12.32
C GLU A 122 15.84 -27.97 -11.36
N PRO A 123 15.09 -28.98 -11.83
CA PRO A 123 14.19 -29.77 -10.97
C PRO A 123 14.88 -30.46 -9.79
N GLY A 124 16.12 -30.95 -9.96
CA GLY A 124 16.88 -31.60 -8.88
C GLY A 124 17.27 -30.64 -7.74
N GLN A 125 17.33 -29.33 -7.99
CA GLN A 125 17.53 -28.33 -6.94
C GLN A 125 16.26 -28.15 -6.11
N VAL A 126 15.12 -28.04 -6.80
CA VAL A 126 13.77 -27.95 -6.19
C VAL A 126 13.48 -29.20 -5.35
N GLU A 127 13.80 -30.40 -5.86
CA GLU A 127 13.58 -31.66 -5.14
C GLU A 127 14.43 -31.75 -3.87
N ALA A 128 15.73 -31.45 -3.94
CA ALA A 128 16.63 -31.51 -2.78
C ALA A 128 16.18 -30.55 -1.66
N LEU A 129 15.76 -29.34 -2.04
CA LEU A 129 15.23 -28.33 -1.12
C LEU A 129 13.90 -28.78 -0.47
N ALA A 130 12.97 -29.30 -1.27
CA ALA A 130 11.67 -29.77 -0.80
C ALA A 130 11.76 -31.01 0.08
N ARG A 131 12.66 -31.96 -0.21
CA ARG A 131 12.91 -33.13 0.65
C ARG A 131 13.45 -32.71 2.02
N ALA A 132 14.44 -31.82 2.06
CA ALA A 132 15.00 -31.31 3.32
C ALA A 132 13.99 -30.51 4.15
N LEU A 133 13.01 -29.83 3.53
CA LEU A 133 11.85 -29.28 4.26
C LEU A 133 10.91 -30.38 4.77
N ARG A 134 10.53 -31.33 3.93
CA ARG A 134 9.55 -32.38 4.29
C ARG A 134 10.02 -33.20 5.49
N ASP A 135 11.31 -33.54 5.51
CA ASP A 135 11.89 -34.42 6.52
C ASP A 135 12.22 -33.67 7.83
N GLU A 136 12.12 -32.33 7.84
CA GLU A 136 12.25 -31.48 9.04
C GLU A 136 10.98 -30.62 9.25
N ALA A 137 10.03 -31.20 9.98
CA ALA A 137 8.72 -30.60 10.27
C ALA A 137 8.80 -29.20 10.88
N ALA A 138 9.81 -28.89 11.71
CA ALA A 138 10.00 -27.57 12.31
C ALA A 138 10.36 -26.50 11.28
N ALA A 139 11.14 -26.86 10.25
CA ALA A 139 11.41 -25.99 9.10
C ALA A 139 10.15 -25.85 8.25
N ARG A 140 9.49 -26.95 7.87
CA ARG A 140 8.27 -26.94 7.05
C ARG A 140 7.15 -26.06 7.63
N THR A 141 6.80 -26.22 8.91
CA THR A 141 5.77 -25.39 9.54
C THR A 141 6.16 -23.90 9.55
N THR A 142 7.44 -23.58 9.70
CA THR A 142 7.91 -22.18 9.64
C THR A 142 7.87 -21.63 8.21
N TYR A 143 8.22 -22.46 7.21
CA TYR A 143 8.14 -22.13 5.78
C TYR A 143 6.70 -21.81 5.34
N GLU A 144 5.78 -22.73 5.59
CA GLU A 144 4.35 -22.57 5.29
C GLU A 144 3.75 -21.35 6.03
N GLY A 145 4.19 -21.09 7.27
CA GLY A 145 3.80 -19.90 8.05
C GLY A 145 4.31 -18.57 7.48
N VAL A 146 5.56 -18.51 7.02
CA VAL A 146 6.14 -17.31 6.35
C VAL A 146 5.42 -17.04 5.03
N LEU A 147 5.17 -18.07 4.22
CA LEU A 147 4.41 -17.92 2.97
C LEU A 147 2.96 -17.49 3.20
N ALA A 148 2.30 -18.01 4.24
CA ALA A 148 0.94 -17.61 4.60
C ALA A 148 0.86 -16.14 5.04
N LEU A 149 1.84 -15.66 5.84
CA LEU A 149 1.94 -14.25 6.21
C LEU A 149 2.18 -13.36 4.98
N ALA A 150 3.15 -13.69 4.14
CA ALA A 150 3.43 -12.94 2.91
C ALA A 150 2.20 -12.88 1.98
N SER A 151 1.53 -14.01 1.77
CA SER A 151 0.31 -14.11 0.96
C SER A 151 -0.82 -13.24 1.52
N ARG A 152 -0.98 -13.19 2.85
CA ARG A 152 -1.98 -12.32 3.49
C ARG A 152 -1.61 -10.84 3.45
N LEU A 153 -0.34 -10.47 3.44
CA LEU A 153 0.04 -9.05 3.27
C LEU A 153 -0.14 -8.59 1.81
N THR A 154 0.21 -9.43 0.84
CA THR A 154 0.58 -8.96 -0.51
C THR A 154 -0.07 -9.71 -1.67
N GLY A 155 -0.96 -10.66 -1.39
CA GLY A 155 -1.66 -11.44 -2.41
C GLY A 155 -0.93 -12.75 -2.78
N PRO A 156 -1.55 -13.60 -3.61
CA PRO A 156 -1.01 -14.92 -3.95
C PRO A 156 0.31 -14.81 -4.74
N PRO A 157 1.19 -15.84 -4.67
CA PRO A 157 2.47 -15.83 -5.38
C PRO A 157 2.30 -15.87 -6.91
N ASP A 158 3.23 -15.22 -7.60
CA ASP A 158 3.31 -15.11 -9.07
C ASP A 158 4.07 -16.27 -9.72
N THR A 159 4.94 -16.92 -8.95
CA THR A 159 5.69 -18.14 -9.32
C THR A 159 5.49 -19.18 -8.23
N PRO A 160 5.41 -20.49 -8.53
CA PRO A 160 5.28 -21.53 -7.51
C PRO A 160 6.34 -21.44 -6.40
N ASP A 161 5.88 -21.49 -5.14
CA ASP A 161 6.71 -21.84 -4.00
C ASP A 161 6.92 -23.38 -3.92
N LEU A 162 7.62 -23.90 -2.91
CA LEU A 162 7.91 -25.34 -2.79
C LEU A 162 6.72 -26.19 -2.29
N THR A 163 5.62 -25.59 -1.85
CA THR A 163 4.47 -26.31 -1.25
C THR A 163 3.77 -27.30 -2.20
N PRO A 164 3.61 -27.05 -3.52
CA PRO A 164 3.12 -28.05 -4.46
C PRO A 164 4.00 -29.31 -4.50
N VAL A 165 5.33 -29.14 -4.46
CA VAL A 165 6.30 -30.26 -4.46
C VAL A 165 6.25 -31.00 -3.12
N LEU A 166 6.14 -30.29 -1.98
CA LEU A 166 5.90 -30.90 -0.67
C LEU A 166 4.65 -31.80 -0.68
N ARG A 167 3.51 -31.29 -1.17
CA ARG A 167 2.26 -32.06 -1.32
C ARG A 167 2.37 -33.23 -2.31
N SER A 168 3.32 -33.20 -3.24
CA SER A 168 3.65 -34.34 -4.10
C SER A 168 4.43 -35.41 -3.32
N LEU A 169 5.49 -34.99 -2.62
CA LEU A 169 6.33 -35.87 -1.81
C LEU A 169 5.59 -36.52 -0.63
N ASP A 170 4.55 -35.86 -0.10
CA ASP A 170 3.64 -36.41 0.91
C ASP A 170 2.78 -37.55 0.34
N ARG A 171 2.43 -37.49 -0.95
CA ARG A 171 1.71 -38.56 -1.68
C ARG A 171 2.65 -39.66 -2.21
N GLY A 172 3.95 -39.59 -1.91
CA GLY A 172 4.96 -40.49 -2.46
C GLY A 172 5.30 -40.24 -3.94
N GLN A 173 4.91 -39.10 -4.49
CA GLN A 173 5.13 -38.70 -5.87
C GLN A 173 6.24 -37.63 -5.98
N VAL A 174 6.81 -37.44 -7.18
CA VAL A 174 7.78 -36.37 -7.47
C VAL A 174 7.29 -35.58 -8.69
N GLU A 175 6.25 -34.77 -8.49
CA GLU A 175 5.71 -33.86 -9.49
C GLU A 175 6.38 -32.48 -9.32
N ILE A 176 7.25 -32.11 -10.26
CA ILE A 176 7.99 -30.84 -10.25
C ILE A 176 7.67 -30.07 -11.53
N GLY A 177 7.02 -28.91 -11.40
CA GLY A 177 6.78 -27.97 -12.50
C GLY A 177 8.02 -27.20 -12.93
N ARG A 178 7.87 -26.32 -13.95
CA ARG A 178 8.91 -25.35 -14.32
C ARG A 178 8.96 -24.20 -13.32
N ALA A 179 10.17 -23.72 -13.03
CA ALA A 179 10.49 -22.52 -12.22
C ALA A 179 9.78 -22.43 -10.86
N HIS A 180 10.52 -22.71 -9.78
CA HIS A 180 10.06 -22.47 -8.40
C HIS A 180 10.89 -21.37 -7.74
N ALA A 181 10.35 -20.66 -6.75
CA ALA A 181 11.14 -19.79 -5.88
C ALA A 181 11.01 -20.24 -4.42
N ILE A 182 12.00 -19.90 -3.57
CA ILE A 182 11.90 -20.22 -2.14
C ILE A 182 10.87 -19.30 -1.48
N PHE A 183 10.99 -17.99 -1.71
CA PHE A 183 10.00 -16.99 -1.31
C PHE A 183 9.56 -16.19 -2.55
N PRO A 184 8.62 -16.69 -3.38
CA PRO A 184 8.22 -16.00 -4.62
C PRO A 184 7.72 -14.56 -4.40
N PRO A 185 7.81 -13.71 -5.44
CA PRO A 185 7.07 -12.44 -5.44
C PRO A 185 5.56 -12.71 -5.53
N SER A 186 4.75 -11.76 -5.07
CA SER A 186 3.29 -11.82 -5.17
C SER A 186 2.79 -11.15 -6.45
N ARG A 187 1.62 -11.62 -6.92
CA ARG A 187 0.89 -11.02 -8.03
C ARG A 187 0.35 -9.64 -7.64
N SER A 188 0.19 -8.77 -8.62
CA SER A 188 -0.50 -7.49 -8.47
C SER A 188 -1.32 -7.21 -9.73
N VAL A 189 -2.44 -6.50 -9.60
CA VAL A 189 -3.37 -6.23 -10.73
C VAL A 189 -2.67 -5.48 -11.86
N GLU A 190 -1.73 -4.60 -11.52
CA GLU A 190 -0.89 -3.85 -12.47
C GLU A 190 0.03 -4.78 -13.27
N ALA A 191 0.61 -5.80 -12.63
CA ALA A 191 1.50 -6.76 -13.27
C ALA A 191 0.72 -7.77 -14.12
N ASP A 192 -0.41 -8.28 -13.60
CA ASP A 192 -1.35 -9.12 -14.36
C ASP A 192 -1.83 -8.40 -15.64
N LEU A 193 -2.14 -7.10 -15.54
CA LEU A 193 -2.52 -6.28 -16.69
C LEU A 193 -1.38 -6.10 -17.69
N ALA A 194 -0.18 -5.78 -17.23
CA ALA A 194 1.00 -5.60 -18.10
C ALA A 194 1.37 -6.90 -18.82
N ASN A 195 1.41 -8.04 -18.10
CA ASN A 195 1.67 -9.35 -18.68
C ASN A 195 0.59 -9.72 -19.72
N LYS A 196 -0.70 -9.52 -19.42
CA LYS A 196 -1.81 -9.77 -20.34
C LYS A 196 -1.83 -8.84 -21.58
N LEU A 197 -1.12 -7.72 -21.54
CA LEU A 197 -1.00 -6.78 -22.66
C LEU A 197 0.21 -7.08 -23.55
N PHE A 198 1.32 -7.55 -22.99
CA PHE A 198 2.63 -7.56 -23.65
C PHE A 198 3.42 -8.87 -23.49
N GLU A 199 2.77 -9.98 -23.12
CA GLU A 199 3.32 -11.32 -22.82
C GLU A 199 4.66 -11.65 -23.52
N ASP A 200 4.67 -11.71 -24.87
CA ASP A 200 5.87 -11.79 -25.73
C ASP A 200 5.99 -10.57 -26.69
N GLY A 201 5.25 -9.50 -26.44
CA GLY A 201 5.06 -8.37 -27.37
C GLY A 201 5.91 -7.13 -27.03
N PRO A 202 6.39 -6.37 -28.04
CA PRO A 202 7.13 -5.12 -27.79
C PRO A 202 6.21 -4.05 -27.18
N ILE A 203 6.67 -3.42 -26.10
CA ILE A 203 5.89 -2.40 -25.38
C ILE A 203 5.83 -1.11 -26.23
N PRO A 204 4.64 -0.55 -26.53
CA PRO A 204 4.51 0.64 -27.36
C PRO A 204 5.24 1.86 -26.78
N GLU A 205 5.80 2.70 -27.67
CA GLU A 205 6.37 3.98 -27.24
C GLU A 205 5.30 4.87 -26.63
N GLY A 206 5.60 5.50 -25.49
CA GLY A 206 4.67 6.35 -24.77
C GLY A 206 3.53 5.62 -24.05
N PHE A 207 3.49 4.28 -24.04
CA PHE A 207 2.46 3.52 -23.31
C PHE A 207 2.36 3.94 -21.83
N ASP A 208 1.13 4.10 -21.35
CA ASP A 208 0.76 4.51 -19.99
C ASP A 208 0.01 3.34 -19.31
N LEU A 209 0.67 2.69 -18.35
CA LEU A 209 0.06 1.55 -17.64
C LEU A 209 -1.01 2.02 -16.65
N MET A 210 -0.82 3.20 -16.07
CA MET A 210 -1.72 3.76 -15.06
C MET A 210 -3.05 4.17 -15.70
N GLY A 211 -3.00 4.89 -16.82
CA GLY A 211 -4.18 5.31 -17.59
C GLY A 211 -4.98 4.12 -18.13
N GLU A 212 -4.32 3.09 -18.67
CA GLU A 212 -5.00 1.88 -19.16
C GLU A 212 -5.63 1.05 -18.02
N LEU A 213 -5.00 0.99 -16.85
CA LEU A 213 -5.59 0.38 -15.66
C LEU A 213 -6.84 1.15 -15.19
N ALA A 214 -6.74 2.48 -15.06
CA ALA A 214 -7.86 3.33 -14.67
C ALA A 214 -9.04 3.23 -15.66
N ALA A 215 -8.78 3.16 -16.96
CA ALA A 215 -9.80 2.94 -17.98
C ALA A 215 -10.54 1.61 -17.78
N ARG A 216 -9.81 0.51 -17.56
CA ARG A 216 -10.39 -0.83 -17.35
C ARG A 216 -11.11 -0.99 -16.01
N ILE A 217 -10.69 -0.30 -14.96
CA ILE A 217 -11.43 -0.23 -13.71
C ILE A 217 -12.77 0.47 -13.95
N ARG A 218 -12.77 1.60 -14.67
CA ARG A 218 -13.99 2.40 -14.92
C ARG A 218 -15.01 1.64 -15.75
N ASP A 219 -14.60 0.97 -16.82
CA ASP A 219 -15.50 0.18 -17.69
C ASP A 219 -15.78 -1.26 -17.21
N GLY A 220 -15.15 -1.70 -16.11
CA GLY A 220 -15.39 -3.01 -15.49
C GLY A 220 -14.63 -4.18 -16.13
N ARG A 221 -13.72 -3.94 -17.09
CA ARG A 221 -12.78 -4.96 -17.59
C ARG A 221 -11.70 -5.35 -16.57
N VAL A 222 -11.55 -4.58 -15.49
CA VAL A 222 -10.82 -4.94 -14.27
C VAL A 222 -11.77 -4.78 -13.07
N ASP A 223 -11.87 -5.83 -12.27
CA ASP A 223 -12.59 -5.86 -11.00
C ASP A 223 -11.55 -5.89 -9.87
N LEU A 224 -11.68 -5.00 -8.89
CA LEU A 224 -10.75 -4.89 -7.77
C LEU A 224 -11.29 -5.56 -6.49
N ARG A 225 -12.53 -6.09 -6.49
CA ARG A 225 -13.16 -6.61 -5.26
C ARG A 225 -12.33 -7.76 -4.64
N PRO A 226 -12.01 -7.71 -3.34
CA PRO A 226 -11.24 -8.75 -2.67
C PRO A 226 -11.89 -10.14 -2.74
N THR A 227 -11.05 -11.18 -2.64
CA THR A 227 -11.44 -12.59 -2.62
C THR A 227 -10.88 -13.31 -1.39
N GLU A 228 -11.25 -14.57 -1.16
CA GLU A 228 -10.66 -15.41 -0.10
C GLU A 228 -9.12 -15.51 -0.19
N ARG A 229 -8.58 -15.42 -1.41
CA ARG A 229 -7.15 -15.48 -1.73
C ARG A 229 -6.44 -14.14 -1.59
N SER A 230 -7.17 -13.05 -1.37
CA SER A 230 -6.61 -11.70 -1.38
C SER A 230 -5.69 -11.42 -0.19
N GLY A 231 -4.72 -10.54 -0.45
CA GLY A 231 -3.87 -9.92 0.55
C GLY A 231 -4.29 -8.49 0.86
N TRP A 232 -3.64 -7.87 1.84
CA TRP A 232 -3.93 -6.49 2.26
C TRP A 232 -3.73 -5.48 1.12
N TYR A 233 -2.74 -5.70 0.23
CA TYR A 233 -2.56 -4.90 -0.99
C TYR A 233 -3.82 -4.82 -1.88
N ASP A 234 -4.61 -5.90 -1.97
CA ASP A 234 -5.85 -5.91 -2.75
C ASP A 234 -6.92 -5.03 -2.09
N TYR A 235 -7.06 -5.07 -0.76
CA TYR A 235 -7.95 -4.19 0.00
C TYR A 235 -7.51 -2.72 -0.11
N GLN A 236 -6.19 -2.46 -0.03
CA GLN A 236 -5.63 -1.12 -0.24
C GLN A 236 -5.95 -0.61 -1.65
N THR A 237 -5.83 -1.45 -2.68
CA THR A 237 -6.10 -1.10 -4.09
C THR A 237 -7.59 -0.91 -4.38
N TRP A 238 -8.44 -1.83 -3.92
CA TRP A 238 -9.91 -1.77 -4.04
C TRP A 238 -10.53 -0.53 -3.38
N SER A 239 -9.90 -0.02 -2.32
CA SER A 239 -10.33 1.23 -1.69
C SER A 239 -10.28 2.42 -2.64
N LEU A 240 -9.42 2.39 -3.67
CA LEU A 240 -9.19 3.51 -4.60
C LEU A 240 -10.15 3.49 -5.80
N GLU A 241 -10.93 2.42 -6.01
CA GLU A 241 -11.93 2.32 -7.09
C GLU A 241 -12.92 3.52 -7.14
N PRO A 242 -13.46 4.04 -6.01
CA PRO A 242 -14.35 5.20 -6.01
C PRO A 242 -13.68 6.50 -6.48
N LEU A 243 -12.34 6.57 -6.49
CA LEU A 243 -11.60 7.73 -7.00
C LEU A 243 -11.49 7.68 -8.55
N VAL A 244 -11.46 6.47 -9.13
CA VAL A 244 -11.45 6.26 -10.59
C VAL A 244 -12.84 6.34 -11.19
N ALA A 245 -13.82 5.73 -10.54
CA ALA A 245 -15.19 5.60 -11.01
C ALA A 245 -16.20 6.07 -9.94
N PRO A 246 -16.16 7.36 -9.53
CA PRO A 246 -17.02 7.88 -8.46
C PRO A 246 -18.51 7.69 -8.76
N GLU A 247 -18.93 7.70 -10.03
CA GLU A 247 -20.30 7.38 -10.47
C GLU A 247 -20.78 5.96 -10.14
N ARG A 248 -19.90 5.04 -9.72
CA ARG A 248 -20.24 3.68 -9.26
C ARG A 248 -20.36 3.57 -7.73
N ALA A 249 -20.03 4.60 -6.98
CA ALA A 249 -20.07 4.58 -5.52
C ALA A 249 -21.47 4.96 -4.98
N PRO A 250 -21.95 4.42 -3.84
CA PRO A 250 -23.25 4.78 -3.25
C PRO A 250 -23.47 6.29 -3.05
N GLU A 251 -22.41 7.01 -2.66
CA GLU A 251 -22.43 8.47 -2.50
C GLU A 251 -22.71 9.25 -3.80
N ALA A 252 -22.56 8.64 -4.98
CA ALA A 252 -22.76 9.29 -6.29
C ALA A 252 -24.16 9.89 -6.49
N SER A 253 -25.15 9.36 -5.79
CA SER A 253 -26.53 9.90 -5.78
C SER A 253 -26.67 11.22 -5.02
N ARG A 254 -25.71 11.54 -4.14
CA ARG A 254 -25.70 12.71 -3.24
C ARG A 254 -24.75 13.82 -3.68
N VAL A 255 -23.80 13.55 -4.58
CA VAL A 255 -22.79 14.50 -5.05
C VAL A 255 -22.84 14.74 -6.56
N SER A 256 -22.58 15.98 -6.99
CA SER A 256 -22.41 16.31 -8.41
C SER A 256 -20.97 16.78 -8.65
N LEU A 257 -20.18 15.94 -9.33
CA LEU A 257 -18.75 16.14 -9.52
C LEU A 257 -18.46 16.70 -10.92
N ASP A 258 -17.82 17.88 -10.97
CA ASP A 258 -17.38 18.47 -12.24
C ASP A 258 -16.20 17.71 -12.88
N ARG A 259 -15.85 18.07 -14.12
CA ARG A 259 -14.77 17.42 -14.87
C ARG A 259 -13.40 17.57 -14.19
N ARG A 260 -13.07 18.75 -13.67
CA ARG A 260 -11.76 19.06 -13.09
C ARG A 260 -11.56 18.30 -11.78
N TYR A 261 -12.59 18.23 -10.94
CA TYR A 261 -12.55 17.44 -9.72
C TYR A 261 -12.51 15.92 -10.00
N ARG A 262 -13.10 15.45 -11.12
CA ARG A 262 -12.89 14.07 -11.59
C ARG A 262 -11.46 13.80 -12.08
N GLU A 263 -10.82 14.79 -12.72
CA GLU A 263 -9.39 14.73 -13.09
C GLU A 263 -8.48 14.77 -11.83
N HIS A 264 -8.88 15.50 -10.79
CA HIS A 264 -8.24 15.52 -9.46
C HIS A 264 -8.36 14.17 -8.73
N LEU A 265 -9.56 13.58 -8.66
CA LEU A 265 -9.77 12.26 -8.06
C LEU A 265 -9.02 11.15 -8.82
N LEU A 266 -8.93 11.25 -10.15
CA LEU A 266 -8.08 10.37 -10.94
C LEU A 266 -6.61 10.53 -10.54
N ALA A 267 -6.06 11.75 -10.54
CA ALA A 267 -4.69 12.00 -10.10
C ALA A 267 -4.44 11.45 -8.67
N LEU A 268 -5.43 11.57 -7.77
CA LEU A 268 -5.36 10.99 -6.43
C LEU A 268 -5.37 9.45 -6.43
N PHE A 269 -6.19 8.78 -7.24
CA PHE A 269 -6.08 7.32 -7.45
C PHE A 269 -4.66 6.97 -7.89
N GLU A 270 -4.20 7.62 -8.96
CA GLU A 270 -2.92 7.31 -9.58
C GLU A 270 -1.79 7.50 -8.57
N GLY A 271 -1.86 8.56 -7.76
CA GLY A 271 -0.87 8.95 -6.74
C GLY A 271 -0.98 8.22 -5.40
N VAL A 272 -2.06 7.49 -5.11
CA VAL A 272 -2.18 6.63 -3.91
C VAL A 272 -1.93 5.14 -4.22
N LEU A 273 -2.26 4.66 -5.43
CA LEU A 273 -1.96 3.28 -5.87
C LEU A 273 -0.45 3.03 -5.86
N ALA A 274 0.27 3.83 -6.64
CA ALA A 274 1.45 4.56 -6.21
C ALA A 274 1.86 4.40 -4.74
N LEU A 275 1.59 5.34 -3.83
CA LEU A 275 2.16 5.36 -2.47
C LEU A 275 2.05 4.00 -1.76
N THR A 276 0.96 3.27 -1.98
CA THR A 276 0.73 1.89 -1.51
C THR A 276 1.79 0.90 -2.01
N ARG A 277 2.09 0.90 -3.32
CA ARG A 277 3.04 -0.01 -3.99
C ARG A 277 4.45 0.00 -3.36
N GLU A 278 4.94 1.16 -2.93
CA GLU A 278 6.28 1.26 -2.29
C GLU A 278 6.32 0.95 -0.79
N ALA A 279 5.17 0.91 -0.10
CA ALA A 279 5.14 0.30 1.24
C ALA A 279 5.54 -1.17 1.16
N HIS A 280 5.20 -1.82 0.04
CA HIS A 280 5.55 -3.20 -0.29
C HIS A 280 6.77 -3.35 -1.21
N VAL A 281 7.57 -2.31 -1.47
CA VAL A 281 8.55 -2.12 -2.59
C VAL A 281 9.50 -3.24 -3.00
N LYS A 282 9.65 -4.29 -2.18
CA LYS A 282 10.02 -5.63 -2.66
C LYS A 282 9.11 -6.09 -3.84
N GLN A 283 7.98 -5.40 -4.04
CA GLN A 283 6.87 -5.58 -4.97
C GLN A 283 6.29 -4.21 -5.52
N LEU A 284 7.11 -3.36 -6.18
CA LEU A 284 6.69 -2.36 -7.24
C LEU A 284 6.37 -0.87 -6.81
N ALA A 285 5.78 0.02 -7.67
CA ALA A 285 6.24 1.45 -7.90
C ALA A 285 5.34 2.76 -7.92
N VAL A 286 5.92 4.04 -7.91
CA VAL A 286 5.27 5.34 -7.40
C VAL A 286 5.69 6.86 -7.86
N PRO A 287 4.81 7.97 -8.01
CA PRO A 287 4.87 9.33 -8.77
C PRO A 287 4.36 10.79 -8.22
N ALA A 288 4.95 12.06 -8.38
CA ALA A 288 4.40 13.47 -7.93
C ALA A 288 4.79 14.99 -8.48
N PRO A 289 4.87 16.21 -7.76
CA PRO A 289 4.32 17.62 -8.08
C PRO A 289 5.15 18.98 -7.94
N SER A 290 4.74 20.28 -7.62
CA SER A 290 3.55 21.14 -7.12
C SER A 290 3.61 22.70 -7.50
N CYS A 291 2.92 23.83 -7.08
CA CYS A 291 1.85 24.41 -6.12
C CYS A 291 1.34 25.87 -6.62
N ALA A 292 0.64 26.94 -6.06
CA ALA A 292 0.02 27.54 -4.78
C ALA A 292 -0.92 28.87 -5.02
N PRO A 293 -1.60 29.59 -4.04
CA PRO A 293 -2.81 30.52 -4.23
C PRO A 293 -2.93 32.15 -4.05
N PRO A 294 -3.51 32.88 -3.00
CA PRO A 294 -4.66 33.92 -3.11
C PRO A 294 -4.70 35.36 -2.38
N PHE A 295 -5.78 36.23 -2.49
CA PHE A 295 -6.07 37.59 -1.81
C PHE A 295 -7.61 38.02 -1.53
N PRO A 296 -8.01 39.04 -0.67
CA PRO A 296 -9.41 39.29 -0.12
C PRO A 296 -10.01 40.76 0.11
N ARG A 297 -11.32 40.91 0.58
CA ARG A 297 -12.05 42.00 1.41
C ARG A 297 -13.52 42.32 0.95
N PRO A 298 -14.45 43.03 1.71
CA PRO A 298 -14.89 43.06 3.14
C PRO A 298 -16.46 42.96 3.36
N GLN A 299 -17.05 43.38 4.51
CA GLN A 299 -18.41 43.09 5.08
C GLN A 299 -19.22 44.34 5.58
N PRO A 300 -20.47 44.29 6.12
CA PRO A 300 -21.65 43.39 5.91
C PRO A 300 -23.06 44.07 5.93
N ARG A 301 -24.14 43.29 5.74
CA ARG A 301 -25.49 43.47 6.36
C ARG A 301 -25.84 42.22 7.20
N VAL A 302 -27.01 42.16 7.86
CA VAL A 302 -27.47 40.91 8.52
C VAL A 302 -27.94 39.92 7.46
N GLU A 303 -27.04 39.02 7.10
CA GLU A 303 -27.17 38.04 6.02
C GLU A 303 -26.88 36.66 6.62
N ILE A 304 -27.75 35.67 6.37
CA ILE A 304 -27.55 34.29 6.83
C ILE A 304 -26.98 33.48 5.66
N ASP A 305 -25.66 33.34 5.63
CA ASP A 305 -24.98 32.45 4.71
C ASP A 305 -25.14 30.99 5.16
N VAL A 306 -25.80 30.19 4.33
CA VAL A 306 -25.94 28.74 4.50
C VAL A 306 -24.91 28.06 3.59
N LEU A 307 -23.98 27.34 4.20
CA LEU A 307 -22.80 26.77 3.56
C LEU A 307 -22.85 25.23 3.61
N PRO A 308 -22.40 24.52 2.56
CA PRO A 308 -22.36 23.06 2.55
C PRO A 308 -21.11 22.55 3.29
N GLU A 309 -21.07 22.75 4.61
CA GLU A 309 -19.93 22.33 5.43
C GLU A 309 -19.73 20.82 5.41
N LEU A 310 -18.52 20.40 5.02
CA LEU A 310 -18.10 19.00 5.03
C LEU A 310 -16.97 18.79 6.04
N ALA A 311 -17.12 17.82 6.93
CA ALA A 311 -16.08 17.40 7.86
C ALA A 311 -14.94 16.68 7.12
N ALA A 312 -15.27 15.82 6.14
CA ALA A 312 -14.33 15.17 5.23
C ALA A 312 -14.73 15.34 3.76
N GLU A 313 -13.77 15.18 2.85
CA GLU A 313 -14.02 15.12 1.40
C GLU A 313 -15.01 13.98 1.07
N PRO A 314 -15.97 14.14 0.14
CA PRO A 314 -17.15 13.28 0.05
C PRO A 314 -16.89 11.96 -0.69
N THR A 315 -15.92 11.17 -0.21
CA THR A 315 -15.49 9.86 -0.71
C THR A 315 -15.70 8.79 0.37
N VAL A 316 -16.93 8.66 0.84
CA VAL A 316 -17.35 7.74 1.93
C VAL A 316 -16.84 6.31 1.69
N SER A 317 -16.98 5.83 0.45
CA SER A 317 -16.56 4.49 0.04
C SER A 317 -15.05 4.27 0.11
N TYR A 318 -14.22 5.29 -0.21
CA TYR A 318 -12.77 5.19 -0.04
C TYR A 318 -12.42 4.99 1.44
N PHE A 319 -13.03 5.78 2.33
CA PHE A 319 -12.77 5.72 3.77
C PHE A 319 -13.23 4.40 4.40
N LEU A 320 -14.44 3.92 4.09
CA LEU A 320 -14.92 2.61 4.55
C LEU A 320 -13.99 1.47 4.11
N ARG A 321 -13.60 1.44 2.84
CA ARG A 321 -12.77 0.37 2.28
C ARG A 321 -11.34 0.38 2.85
N ARG A 322 -10.75 1.56 3.13
CA ARG A 322 -9.46 1.65 3.86
C ARG A 322 -9.59 1.13 5.30
N SER A 323 -10.67 1.47 6.02
CA SER A 323 -10.92 0.96 7.38
C SER A 323 -11.02 -0.58 7.40
N LEU A 324 -11.81 -1.18 6.48
CA LEU A 324 -11.88 -2.64 6.34
C LEU A 324 -10.52 -3.28 6.00
N GLY A 325 -9.68 -2.60 5.20
CA GLY A 325 -8.29 -3.02 4.96
C GLY A 325 -7.44 -3.08 6.23
N TYR A 326 -7.59 -2.13 7.16
CA TYR A 326 -6.90 -2.18 8.46
C TYR A 326 -7.42 -3.31 9.36
N ARG A 327 -8.73 -3.57 9.39
CA ARG A 327 -9.29 -4.73 10.11
C ARG A 327 -8.80 -6.06 9.53
N PHE A 328 -8.68 -6.16 8.21
CA PHE A 328 -8.11 -7.32 7.51
C PHE A 328 -6.66 -7.57 7.94
N VAL A 329 -5.77 -6.57 7.85
CA VAL A 329 -4.34 -6.78 8.17
C VAL A 329 -4.14 -7.04 9.65
N ARG A 330 -4.91 -6.39 10.53
CA ARG A 330 -4.92 -6.70 11.96
C ARG A 330 -5.25 -8.18 12.22
N LYS A 331 -6.33 -8.71 11.63
CA LYS A 331 -6.68 -10.14 11.76
C LYS A 331 -5.61 -11.07 11.18
N ALA A 332 -4.95 -10.70 10.09
CA ALA A 332 -3.85 -11.48 9.52
C ALA A 332 -2.63 -11.56 10.48
N LEU A 333 -2.27 -10.45 11.13
CA LEU A 333 -1.14 -10.38 12.07
C LEU A 333 -1.46 -11.04 13.41
N GLU A 334 -2.68 -10.86 13.94
CA GLU A 334 -3.19 -11.60 15.11
C GLU A 334 -3.24 -13.11 14.86
N GLY A 335 -3.46 -13.53 13.60
CA GLY A 335 -3.31 -14.92 13.16
C GLY A 335 -1.85 -15.40 13.18
N ALA A 336 -0.98 -14.72 12.41
CA ALA A 336 0.40 -15.14 12.16
C ALA A 336 1.33 -15.04 13.38
N PHE A 337 1.22 -13.99 14.19
CA PHE A 337 2.06 -13.77 15.37
C PHE A 337 1.35 -14.11 16.68
N GLY A 338 0.02 -13.92 16.74
CA GLY A 338 -0.75 -13.94 17.99
C GLY A 338 -0.92 -12.55 18.59
N ALA A 339 -2.08 -12.29 19.21
CA ALA A 339 -2.42 -10.97 19.76
C ALA A 339 -1.39 -10.44 20.75
N ASP A 340 -0.94 -11.26 21.71
CA ASP A 340 0.07 -10.88 22.71
C ASP A 340 1.42 -10.46 22.07
N ALA A 341 1.77 -11.05 20.92
CA ALA A 341 2.97 -10.68 20.19
C ALA A 341 2.78 -9.37 19.43
N LEU A 342 1.63 -9.18 18.77
CA LEU A 342 1.28 -7.93 18.09
C LEU A 342 1.19 -6.74 19.07
N ALA A 343 0.76 -6.97 20.32
CA ALA A 343 0.75 -6.00 21.41
C ALA A 343 2.13 -5.70 22.01
N ARG A 344 3.20 -6.38 21.54
CA ARG A 344 4.61 -6.10 21.86
C ARG A 344 5.44 -5.71 20.64
N LEU A 345 4.82 -5.61 19.46
CA LEU A 345 5.45 -4.99 18.31
C LEU A 345 5.18 -3.48 18.36
N GLU A 346 6.17 -2.72 17.91
CA GLU A 346 6.12 -1.26 17.77
C GLU A 346 6.15 -0.94 16.27
N ARG A 347 5.47 0.12 15.83
CA ARG A 347 5.62 0.60 14.45
C ARG A 347 7.04 1.15 14.26
N LEU A 348 7.67 0.89 13.11
CA LEU A 348 8.98 1.48 12.81
C LEU A 348 8.87 2.78 12.01
N THR A 349 9.91 3.59 12.11
CA THR A 349 10.14 4.81 11.31
C THR A 349 11.63 4.86 10.93
N PRO A 350 12.07 5.75 10.02
CA PRO A 350 13.50 6.02 9.80
C PRO A 350 14.24 6.44 11.07
N GLU A 351 13.55 7.02 12.04
CA GLU A 351 14.13 7.53 13.29
C GLU A 351 14.20 6.47 14.41
N GLY A 352 13.39 5.40 14.33
CA GLY A 352 13.30 4.36 15.36
C GLY A 352 11.88 3.76 15.49
N PRO A 353 11.62 2.95 16.54
CA PRO A 353 10.26 2.52 16.87
C PRO A 353 9.40 3.69 17.40
N VAL A 354 8.08 3.55 17.26
CA VAL A 354 7.06 4.40 17.91
C VAL A 354 6.63 3.72 19.21
N GLU A 355 6.63 4.45 20.33
CA GLU A 355 6.36 3.92 21.68
C GLU A 355 4.96 3.28 21.86
N LEU A 356 4.03 3.48 20.92
CA LEU A 356 2.69 2.92 21.01
C LEU A 356 2.64 1.49 20.41
N PRO A 357 2.05 0.51 21.12
CA PRO A 357 1.85 -0.83 20.57
C PRO A 357 1.16 -0.84 19.21
N LEU A 358 1.69 -1.65 18.29
CA LEU A 358 1.23 -1.76 16.91
C LEU A 358 -0.24 -2.20 16.83
N SER A 359 -0.72 -2.99 17.78
CA SER A 359 -2.14 -3.34 17.94
C SER A 359 -3.03 -2.13 18.25
N GLU A 360 -2.53 -1.14 18.99
CA GLU A 360 -3.26 0.10 19.27
C GLU A 360 -3.19 1.07 18.09
N GLU A 361 -2.04 1.25 17.44
CA GLU A 361 -1.99 2.09 16.23
C GLU A 361 -2.90 1.53 15.12
N LEU A 362 -2.94 0.20 14.92
CA LEU A 362 -3.89 -0.45 14.01
C LEU A 362 -5.34 -0.11 14.35
N ALA A 363 -5.74 -0.13 15.63
CA ALA A 363 -7.09 0.26 16.04
C ALA A 363 -7.35 1.77 15.83
N ARG A 364 -6.36 2.62 16.08
CA ARG A 364 -6.48 4.08 15.91
C ARG A 364 -6.59 4.48 14.44
N ILE A 365 -5.80 3.89 13.53
CA ILE A 365 -5.89 4.18 12.09
C ILE A 365 -7.18 3.60 11.48
N GLU A 366 -7.62 2.41 11.91
CA GLU A 366 -8.91 1.83 11.50
C GLU A 366 -10.09 2.73 11.91
N GLY A 367 -10.07 3.22 13.17
CA GLY A 367 -11.06 4.16 13.71
C GLY A 367 -11.01 5.53 13.02
N LEU A 368 -9.84 6.07 12.69
CA LEU A 368 -9.72 7.35 11.99
C LEU A 368 -10.41 7.30 10.61
N PHE A 369 -10.21 6.20 9.86
CA PHE A 369 -10.88 6.01 8.57
C PHE A 369 -12.39 5.71 8.72
N PHE A 370 -12.80 4.97 9.76
CA PHE A 370 -14.22 4.72 10.03
C PHE A 370 -14.98 5.99 10.45
N GLY A 371 -14.36 6.81 11.29
CA GLY A 371 -14.88 8.11 11.71
C GLY A 371 -14.97 9.12 10.55
N ALA A 372 -13.97 9.14 9.66
CA ALA A 372 -14.02 9.92 8.43
C ALA A 372 -15.18 9.51 7.51
N ALA A 373 -15.42 8.21 7.35
CA ALA A 373 -16.55 7.67 6.59
C ALA A 373 -17.90 8.06 7.20
N ALA A 374 -18.08 7.83 8.50
CA ALA A 374 -19.33 8.12 9.21
C ALA A 374 -19.63 9.63 9.30
N ALA A 375 -18.61 10.48 9.39
CA ALA A 375 -18.77 11.93 9.27
C ALA A 375 -19.21 12.32 7.85
N ALA A 376 -18.48 11.90 6.81
CA ALA A 376 -18.83 12.21 5.41
C ALA A 376 -20.22 11.70 5.01
N ALA A 377 -20.63 10.52 5.47
CA ALA A 377 -21.98 9.99 5.26
C ALA A 377 -23.05 10.91 5.88
N SER A 378 -22.83 11.32 7.14
CA SER A 378 -23.72 12.26 7.84
C SER A 378 -23.82 13.60 7.11
N ASP A 379 -22.70 14.15 6.64
CA ASP A 379 -22.65 15.44 5.93
C ASP A 379 -23.39 15.38 4.57
N LEU A 380 -23.38 14.23 3.89
CA LEU A 380 -24.13 13.96 2.65
C LEU A 380 -25.60 13.58 2.88
N GLY A 381 -26.06 13.55 4.14
CA GLY A 381 -27.43 13.17 4.50
C GLY A 381 -27.77 11.72 4.15
N MET A 382 -26.78 10.81 4.21
CA MET A 382 -26.94 9.37 3.99
C MET A 382 -26.58 8.57 5.25
N SER A 383 -27.24 7.44 5.45
CA SER A 383 -26.85 6.48 6.48
C SER A 383 -25.54 5.78 6.10
N LEU A 384 -24.83 5.25 7.11
CA LEU A 384 -23.68 4.39 6.85
C LEU A 384 -24.11 3.06 6.22
N ASP A 385 -25.34 2.62 6.48
CA ASP A 385 -25.92 1.39 5.92
C ASP A 385 -26.16 1.49 4.42
N GLU A 386 -26.52 2.68 3.91
CA GLU A 386 -26.53 3.01 2.46
C GLU A 386 -25.11 3.00 1.85
N ALA A 387 -24.09 3.41 2.59
CA ALA A 387 -22.70 3.41 2.13
C ALA A 387 -22.08 1.99 2.13
N MET A 388 -22.55 1.11 3.02
CA MET A 388 -22.16 -0.29 3.07
C MET A 388 -22.90 -1.10 2.01
N ASP A 389 -22.46 -0.96 0.76
CA ASP A 389 -23.03 -1.64 -0.40
C ASP A 389 -22.87 -3.18 -0.35
N PRO A 390 -23.55 -3.94 -1.23
CA PRO A 390 -23.42 -5.40 -1.25
C PRO A 390 -21.99 -5.91 -1.48
N ALA A 391 -21.14 -5.15 -2.18
CA ALA A 391 -19.73 -5.51 -2.36
C ALA A 391 -18.93 -5.34 -1.05
N PHE A 392 -19.17 -4.27 -0.30
CA PHE A 392 -18.59 -4.05 1.02
C PHE A 392 -19.05 -5.10 2.03
N ARG A 393 -20.35 -5.42 2.05
CA ARG A 393 -20.90 -6.47 2.92
C ARG A 393 -20.33 -7.86 2.59
N ALA A 394 -20.09 -8.16 1.32
CA ALA A 394 -19.38 -9.37 0.90
C ALA A 394 -17.91 -9.36 1.35
N ALA A 395 -17.20 -8.24 1.22
CA ALA A 395 -15.81 -8.11 1.71
C ALA A 395 -15.71 -8.27 3.24
N CYS A 396 -16.69 -7.76 4.01
CA CYS A 396 -16.80 -8.03 5.45
C CYS A 396 -17.01 -9.52 5.77
N ALA A 397 -17.80 -10.25 4.97
CA ALA A 397 -18.01 -11.68 5.15
C ALA A 397 -16.70 -12.48 4.95
N LEU A 398 -15.86 -12.11 3.97
CA LEU A 398 -14.55 -12.75 3.73
C LEU A 398 -13.58 -12.68 4.92
N VAL A 399 -13.73 -11.68 5.80
CA VAL A 399 -12.93 -11.53 7.03
C VAL A 399 -13.68 -11.98 8.29
N GLY A 400 -14.88 -12.53 8.17
CA GLY A 400 -15.72 -12.89 9.31
C GLY A 400 -16.09 -11.68 10.16
N LEU A 401 -16.77 -10.70 9.55
CA LEU A 401 -17.36 -9.54 10.20
C LEU A 401 -18.84 -9.41 9.81
N LEU A 402 -19.66 -9.01 10.79
CA LEU A 402 -21.02 -8.54 10.57
C LEU A 402 -20.98 -7.01 10.77
N PRO A 403 -20.98 -6.19 9.70
CA PRO A 403 -20.69 -4.76 9.82
C PRO A 403 -21.78 -3.97 10.55
N ASP A 404 -22.97 -4.56 10.69
CA ASP A 404 -24.11 -4.01 11.44
C ASP A 404 -24.00 -4.20 12.97
N GLN A 405 -22.96 -4.89 13.45
CA GLN A 405 -22.64 -5.00 14.88
C GLN A 405 -21.75 -3.83 15.31
N ASP A 406 -22.16 -3.06 16.32
CA ASP A 406 -21.34 -1.95 16.81
C ASP A 406 -19.98 -2.42 17.34
N GLY A 407 -18.93 -1.65 17.05
CA GLY A 407 -17.53 -2.02 17.33
C GLY A 407 -16.94 -3.13 16.44
N ALA A 408 -17.68 -3.74 15.50
CA ALA A 408 -17.13 -4.73 14.56
C ALA A 408 -16.18 -4.11 13.52
N LEU A 409 -16.30 -2.81 13.27
CA LEU A 409 -15.41 -1.97 12.46
C LEU A 409 -14.93 -0.77 13.28
N GLY A 410 -13.90 -0.08 12.81
CA GLY A 410 -13.33 1.09 13.46
C GLY A 410 -12.39 0.72 14.62
N SER A 411 -12.25 1.57 15.63
CA SER A 411 -11.34 1.29 16.76
C SER A 411 -11.81 0.17 17.69
N GLY A 412 -13.05 -0.30 17.52
CA GLY A 412 -13.72 -1.22 18.44
C GLY A 412 -14.35 -0.55 19.66
N ARG A 413 -14.35 0.79 19.72
CA ARG A 413 -15.00 1.58 20.79
C ARG A 413 -16.35 2.19 20.38
N GLY A 414 -16.93 1.69 19.27
CA GLY A 414 -18.22 2.11 18.74
C GLY A 414 -18.14 3.32 17.80
N ARG A 415 -19.13 3.44 16.91
CA ARG A 415 -19.14 4.43 15.82
C ARG A 415 -19.01 5.89 16.29
N GLU A 416 -19.64 6.25 17.41
CA GLU A 416 -19.67 7.62 17.91
C GLU A 416 -18.30 8.08 18.42
N HIS A 417 -17.55 7.17 19.07
CA HIS A 417 -16.17 7.41 19.50
C HIS A 417 -15.26 7.75 18.32
N ASP A 418 -15.34 6.96 17.24
CA ASP A 418 -14.49 7.14 16.06
C ASP A 418 -14.82 8.43 15.29
N VAL A 419 -16.10 8.81 15.23
CA VAL A 419 -16.51 10.12 14.69
C VAL A 419 -16.00 11.28 15.55
N GLU A 420 -15.98 11.14 16.88
CA GLU A 420 -15.44 12.19 17.75
C GLU A 420 -13.92 12.32 17.60
N GLU A 421 -13.17 11.21 17.59
CA GLU A 421 -11.72 11.23 17.37
C GLU A 421 -11.35 11.78 15.99
N PHE A 422 -12.11 11.43 14.93
CA PHE A 422 -11.94 12.05 13.62
C PHE A 422 -12.24 13.56 13.64
N ARG A 423 -13.26 14.02 14.38
CA ARG A 423 -13.54 15.46 14.56
C ARG A 423 -12.49 16.18 15.42
N ARG A 424 -11.77 15.47 16.28
CA ARG A 424 -10.62 15.96 17.07
C ARG A 424 -9.32 15.98 16.27
N PHE A 425 -9.14 15.10 15.29
CA PHE A 425 -7.92 14.99 14.46
C PHE A 425 -7.49 16.32 13.83
N ARG A 426 -6.21 16.68 14.00
CA ARG A 426 -5.61 17.90 13.44
C ARG A 426 -4.34 17.53 12.68
N ALA A 427 -4.32 17.85 11.40
CA ALA A 427 -3.20 17.54 10.52
C ALA A 427 -1.88 18.26 10.89
N GLN A 428 -1.97 19.34 11.65
CA GLN A 428 -0.83 20.14 12.13
C GLN A 428 -0.08 19.46 13.28
N ASP A 429 -0.80 18.64 14.05
CA ASP A 429 -0.32 18.02 15.29
C ASP A 429 0.12 16.56 15.07
N ASP A 430 -0.02 16.04 13.84
CA ASP A 430 0.29 14.66 13.48
C ASP A 430 1.72 14.53 12.91
N PRO A 431 2.65 13.85 13.60
CA PRO A 431 4.06 13.77 13.21
C PRO A 431 4.30 12.92 11.96
N ASP A 432 3.32 12.15 11.49
CA ASP A 432 3.45 11.44 10.22
C ASP A 432 3.25 12.38 9.02
N LEU A 433 2.38 13.38 9.12
CA LEU A 433 2.05 14.28 8.00
C LEU A 433 3.14 15.31 7.66
N GLY A 434 4.15 15.46 8.52
CA GLY A 434 5.34 16.26 8.23
C GLY A 434 6.40 15.52 7.38
N ARG A 435 6.19 14.23 7.07
CA ARG A 435 7.24 13.35 6.51
C ARG A 435 7.31 13.43 4.97
N ASP A 436 8.53 13.52 4.46
CA ASP A 436 8.80 13.55 3.01
C ASP A 436 8.42 12.22 2.34
N ALA A 437 7.41 12.25 1.46
CA ALA A 437 6.93 11.09 0.71
C ALA A 437 7.69 10.86 -0.61
N ARG A 438 8.77 11.60 -0.92
CA ARG A 438 9.54 11.46 -2.17
C ARG A 438 10.24 10.11 -2.31
N MET A 439 10.07 9.47 -3.46
CA MET A 439 10.57 8.11 -3.76
C MET A 439 10.58 7.80 -5.28
N MET A 440 11.45 6.90 -5.75
CA MET A 440 11.45 6.35 -7.12
C MET A 440 11.48 4.83 -7.06
N VAL A 441 10.75 4.18 -7.99
CA VAL A 441 10.45 2.76 -7.83
C VAL A 441 10.17 2.07 -9.20
N PRO A 442 10.48 0.76 -9.39
CA PRO A 442 10.31 0.06 -10.69
C PRO A 442 8.92 -0.52 -10.97
N VAL A 443 8.32 -0.19 -12.12
CA VAL A 443 7.06 -0.77 -12.63
C VAL A 443 7.33 -2.05 -13.41
N PHE A 444 8.25 -2.00 -14.37
CA PHE A 444 8.78 -3.16 -15.12
C PHE A 444 10.15 -2.83 -15.72
N TYR A 445 10.91 -3.86 -16.14
CA TYR A 445 12.16 -3.69 -16.88
C TYR A 445 11.94 -4.01 -18.36
N ASP A 446 12.17 -3.03 -19.23
CA ASP A 446 12.02 -3.16 -20.67
C ASP A 446 13.30 -3.74 -21.27
N ARG A 447 13.19 -4.96 -21.81
CA ARG A 447 14.35 -5.75 -22.28
C ARG A 447 14.95 -5.19 -23.57
N GLU A 448 14.14 -4.59 -24.43
CA GLU A 448 14.58 -3.99 -25.71
C GLU A 448 15.26 -2.64 -25.47
N ARG A 449 14.58 -1.74 -24.74
CA ARG A 449 15.08 -0.40 -24.42
C ARG A 449 16.18 -0.41 -23.35
N ARG A 450 16.37 -1.56 -22.68
CA ARG A 450 17.30 -1.81 -21.57
C ARG A 450 17.14 -0.86 -20.37
N LYS A 451 15.97 -0.23 -20.24
CA LYS A 451 15.64 0.76 -19.19
C LYS A 451 14.55 0.23 -18.26
N THR A 452 14.53 0.73 -17.05
CA THR A 452 13.46 0.48 -16.10
C THR A 452 12.34 1.50 -16.32
N LYS A 453 11.10 1.05 -16.49
CA LYS A 453 9.91 1.88 -16.42
C LYS A 453 9.64 2.20 -14.96
N ALA A 454 9.53 3.48 -14.62
CA ALA A 454 9.36 3.96 -13.25
C ALA A 454 8.24 5.01 -13.17
N TRP A 455 7.47 4.94 -12.11
CA TRP A 455 6.75 6.09 -11.56
C TRP A 455 7.74 6.80 -10.59
N VAL A 456 7.65 8.14 -10.40
CA VAL A 456 8.59 8.91 -9.52
C VAL A 456 7.96 9.99 -8.60
N PHE A 457 7.80 9.75 -7.29
CA PHE A 457 7.13 10.64 -6.30
C PHE A 457 7.95 11.87 -5.91
N LEU A 458 7.40 13.06 -6.16
CA LEU A 458 8.09 14.34 -5.96
C LEU A 458 7.53 15.20 -4.79
N GLY A 459 6.59 14.69 -3.97
CA GLY A 459 5.94 15.43 -2.85
C GLY A 459 4.42 15.62 -3.02
N TRP A 460 3.82 16.67 -2.43
CA TRP A 460 2.40 17.05 -2.59
C TRP A 460 2.23 18.47 -3.16
N SER A 461 1.08 18.74 -3.79
CA SER A 461 0.61 20.05 -4.24
C SER A 461 -0.71 20.42 -3.55
N ALA A 462 -1.24 21.62 -3.80
CA ALA A 462 -2.57 22.04 -3.35
C ALA A 462 -3.37 22.68 -4.51
N GLU A 463 -4.65 22.34 -4.61
CA GLU A 463 -5.60 22.85 -5.60
C GLU A 463 -6.90 23.32 -4.92
N ARG A 464 -7.62 24.24 -5.55
CA ARG A 464 -8.88 24.78 -5.02
C ARG A 464 -10.08 23.97 -5.48
N VAL A 465 -10.71 23.30 -4.53
CA VAL A 465 -12.04 22.68 -4.67
C VAL A 465 -13.09 23.68 -4.18
N LEU A 466 -14.18 23.79 -4.93
CA LEU A 466 -15.35 24.61 -4.60
C LEU A 466 -16.51 23.68 -4.23
N VAL A 467 -17.19 23.95 -3.11
CA VAL A 467 -18.35 23.16 -2.64
C VAL A 467 -19.55 24.09 -2.54
N SER A 468 -20.65 23.74 -3.22
CA SER A 468 -21.89 24.52 -3.27
C SER A 468 -23.11 23.60 -3.35
N PHE A 469 -24.27 24.08 -2.89
CA PHE A 469 -25.52 23.32 -3.02
C PHE A 469 -26.02 23.33 -4.47
N GLN A 470 -26.03 22.18 -5.14
CA GLN A 470 -26.69 22.04 -6.45
C GLN A 470 -28.22 22.27 -6.35
N ARG A 471 -28.80 21.91 -5.20
CA ARG A 471 -30.17 22.25 -4.81
C ARG A 471 -30.11 22.78 -3.37
N PRO A 472 -30.36 24.07 -3.11
CA PRO A 472 -30.35 24.62 -1.76
C PRO A 472 -31.33 23.90 -0.81
N PRO A 473 -30.97 23.72 0.47
CA PRO A 473 -31.89 23.19 1.49
C PRO A 473 -33.03 24.18 1.77
N LEU A 474 -34.17 23.68 2.28
CA LEU A 474 -35.24 24.54 2.76
C LEU A 474 -34.87 25.10 4.15
N VAL A 475 -34.70 26.42 4.23
CA VAL A 475 -34.31 27.13 5.45
C VAL A 475 -35.52 27.86 6.02
N ARG A 476 -35.76 27.70 7.32
CA ARG A 476 -36.77 28.44 8.10
C ARG A 476 -36.06 29.20 9.20
N VAL A 477 -36.21 30.52 9.23
CA VAL A 477 -35.55 31.39 10.20
C VAL A 477 -36.59 31.88 11.21
N PHE A 478 -36.28 31.86 12.49
CA PHE A 478 -37.16 32.34 13.55
C PHE A 478 -36.51 33.51 14.27
N ALA A 479 -37.27 34.58 14.50
CA ALA A 479 -36.83 35.70 15.33
C ALA A 479 -36.88 35.31 16.83
N PRO A 480 -36.25 36.07 17.75
CA PRO A 480 -36.23 35.75 19.18
C PRO A 480 -37.60 35.70 19.88
N ASP A 481 -38.65 36.22 19.24
CA ASP A 481 -40.05 36.15 19.68
C ASP A 481 -40.78 34.87 19.20
N GLY A 482 -40.10 34.00 18.45
CA GLY A 482 -40.62 32.74 17.90
C GLY A 482 -41.37 32.86 16.58
N ARG A 483 -41.56 34.05 16.00
CA ARG A 483 -42.19 34.19 14.67
C ARG A 483 -41.20 33.84 13.57
N GLU A 484 -41.72 33.36 12.45
CA GLU A 484 -40.91 33.07 11.26
C GLU A 484 -40.51 34.39 10.57
N ALA A 485 -39.21 34.62 10.41
CA ALA A 485 -38.62 35.79 9.81
C ALA A 485 -38.36 35.57 8.32
N SER A 486 -38.60 36.60 7.51
CA SER A 486 -38.52 36.54 6.05
C SER A 486 -38.04 37.88 5.46
N PRO A 487 -37.67 37.95 4.17
CA PRO A 487 -37.27 39.20 3.54
C PRO A 487 -38.39 40.27 3.65
N PRO A 488 -38.08 41.51 4.07
CA PRO A 488 -36.75 42.12 4.12
C PRO A 488 -36.01 42.04 5.47
N GLU A 489 -36.56 41.38 6.49
CA GLU A 489 -35.94 41.32 7.84
C GLU A 489 -34.69 40.42 7.89
N VAL A 490 -34.69 39.35 7.09
CA VAL A 490 -33.56 38.42 6.94
C VAL A 490 -33.39 38.08 5.47
N GLU A 491 -32.15 38.14 4.98
CA GLU A 491 -31.75 37.56 3.70
C GLU A 491 -31.00 36.25 3.95
N VAL A 492 -31.50 35.13 3.42
CA VAL A 492 -30.81 33.84 3.42
C VAL A 492 -30.08 33.69 2.09
N ARG A 493 -28.76 33.49 2.14
CA ARG A 493 -27.92 33.24 0.97
C ARG A 493 -27.34 31.83 1.03
N TYR A 494 -27.07 31.25 -0.13
CA TYR A 494 -26.41 29.94 -0.24
C TYR A 494 -25.02 30.18 -0.82
N GLY A 495 -24.01 30.05 0.03
CA GLY A 495 -22.63 30.37 -0.31
C GLY A 495 -21.88 29.21 -0.98
N VAL A 496 -20.61 29.48 -1.27
CA VAL A 496 -19.66 28.51 -1.84
C VAL A 496 -18.48 28.40 -0.87
N LEU A 497 -18.20 27.20 -0.36
CA LEU A 497 -16.98 26.95 0.39
C LEU A 497 -15.81 26.75 -0.56
N VAL A 498 -14.64 27.25 -0.16
CA VAL A 498 -13.37 27.05 -0.86
C VAL A 498 -12.45 26.24 0.05
N HIS A 499 -11.94 25.13 -0.47
CA HIS A 499 -10.97 24.30 0.22
C HIS A 499 -9.71 24.17 -0.65
N ASP A 500 -8.56 24.56 -0.10
CA ASP A 500 -7.25 24.26 -0.68
C ASP A 500 -6.92 22.79 -0.33
N VAL A 501 -7.22 21.87 -1.27
CA VAL A 501 -7.13 20.41 -1.13
C VAL A 501 -5.77 19.91 -1.65
N PRO A 502 -5.01 19.13 -0.87
CA PRO A 502 -3.79 18.51 -1.35
C PRO A 502 -4.04 17.55 -2.52
N TYR A 503 -3.20 17.60 -3.55
CA TYR A 503 -3.22 16.63 -4.65
C TYR A 503 -1.81 16.14 -5.00
N PRO A 504 -1.65 14.87 -5.40
CA PRO A 504 -0.45 14.44 -6.07
C PRO A 504 -0.57 14.91 -7.53
N VAL A 505 0.46 15.57 -8.05
CA VAL A 505 0.73 15.47 -9.50
C VAL A 505 1.34 14.08 -9.72
N MET A 506 1.88 13.81 -10.89
CA MET A 506 2.29 12.47 -11.31
C MET A 506 3.52 12.52 -12.22
N ALA A 507 4.26 11.42 -12.34
CA ALA A 507 5.22 11.22 -13.42
C ALA A 507 5.51 9.72 -13.66
N GLU A 508 5.24 9.26 -14.88
CA GLU A 508 5.69 7.97 -15.44
C GLU A 508 6.78 8.24 -16.49
N LEU A 509 7.89 7.50 -16.44
CA LEU A 509 9.02 7.63 -17.36
C LEU A 509 9.91 6.39 -17.38
N TYR A 510 10.79 6.30 -18.37
CA TYR A 510 11.91 5.35 -18.37
C TYR A 510 13.15 5.99 -17.72
N VAL A 511 13.87 5.19 -16.92
CA VAL A 511 15.13 5.56 -16.25
C VAL A 511 16.18 4.47 -16.43
N ASP A 512 17.46 4.87 -16.48
CA ASP A 512 18.60 3.95 -16.58
C ASP A 512 19.00 3.34 -15.23
N ARG A 513 18.74 4.05 -14.13
CA ARG A 513 19.01 3.63 -12.75
C ARG A 513 17.88 4.05 -11.82
N LEU A 514 17.53 3.18 -10.88
CA LEU A 514 16.58 3.48 -9.81
C LEU A 514 17.26 4.28 -8.69
N LEU A 515 16.56 5.29 -8.16
CA LEU A 515 17.02 6.11 -7.04
C LEU A 515 16.28 5.70 -5.75
N ALA A 516 17.00 5.55 -4.66
CA ALA A 516 16.42 5.48 -3.32
C ALA A 516 15.79 6.84 -2.93
N ARG A 517 15.00 6.88 -1.84
CA ARG A 517 14.34 8.11 -1.36
C ARG A 517 15.33 9.28 -1.25
N ASP A 518 16.48 9.06 -0.61
CA ASP A 518 17.50 10.11 -0.39
C ASP A 518 18.17 10.58 -1.69
N GLU A 519 18.43 9.67 -2.63
CA GLU A 519 18.99 10.00 -3.95
C GLU A 519 18.01 10.83 -4.78
N LEU A 520 16.73 10.46 -4.80
CA LEU A 520 15.71 11.24 -5.49
C LEU A 520 15.47 12.58 -4.78
N ARG A 521 15.40 12.60 -3.45
CA ARG A 521 15.26 13.83 -2.66
C ARG A 521 16.38 14.81 -3.00
N ALA A 522 17.64 14.36 -2.98
CA ALA A 522 18.79 15.19 -3.35
C ALA A 522 18.76 15.67 -4.81
N LEU A 523 18.13 14.92 -5.72
CA LEU A 523 17.89 15.35 -7.11
C LEU A 523 16.77 16.40 -7.18
N CYS A 524 15.65 16.21 -6.48
CA CYS A 524 14.52 17.15 -6.45
C CYS A 524 14.85 18.46 -5.72
N ASP A 525 15.67 18.41 -4.66
CA ASP A 525 16.14 19.58 -3.93
C ASP A 525 17.14 20.41 -4.79
N ARG A 526 17.87 19.75 -5.69
CA ARG A 526 18.79 20.35 -6.68
C ARG A 526 18.07 20.91 -7.90
N HIS A 527 17.12 20.16 -8.48
CA HIS A 527 16.39 20.51 -9.69
C HIS A 527 14.96 20.92 -9.32
N ARG A 528 14.72 22.22 -9.14
CA ARG A 528 13.40 22.70 -8.67
C ARG A 528 12.33 22.64 -9.76
N GLY A 529 11.18 22.05 -9.41
CA GLY A 529 9.97 22.00 -10.25
C GLY A 529 9.95 20.85 -11.26
N ARG A 530 8.78 20.22 -11.44
CA ARG A 530 8.56 18.98 -12.21
C ARG A 530 9.33 18.91 -13.54
N ARG A 531 9.31 19.95 -14.37
CA ARG A 531 10.00 19.93 -15.69
C ARG A 531 11.52 19.73 -15.56
N ALA A 532 12.17 20.37 -14.59
CA ALA A 532 13.62 20.24 -14.39
C ALA A 532 13.97 18.86 -13.81
N ILE A 533 13.15 18.36 -12.87
CA ILE A 533 13.28 17.03 -12.28
C ILE A 533 13.21 15.95 -13.37
N LEU A 534 12.16 15.99 -14.21
CA LEU A 534 11.96 15.00 -15.28
C LEU A 534 13.01 15.08 -16.40
N ALA A 535 13.67 16.22 -16.61
CA ALA A 535 14.81 16.31 -17.52
C ALA A 535 16.04 15.59 -16.96
N ALA A 536 16.42 15.90 -15.72
CA ALA A 536 17.56 15.28 -15.03
C ALA A 536 17.39 13.76 -14.89
N LEU A 537 16.17 13.30 -14.58
CA LEU A 537 15.85 11.87 -14.45
C LEU A 537 15.92 11.07 -15.76
N ARG A 538 15.81 11.73 -16.92
CA ARG A 538 15.92 11.10 -18.25
C ARG A 538 17.37 11.05 -18.76
N GLY A 539 18.35 11.41 -17.92
CA GLY A 539 19.76 11.51 -18.32
C GLY A 539 20.10 12.79 -19.09
N GLY A 540 19.16 13.73 -19.21
CA GLY A 540 19.40 15.03 -19.82
C GLY A 540 20.13 15.96 -18.86
N GLY A 541 21.30 16.46 -19.26
CA GLY A 541 21.86 17.68 -18.70
C GLY A 541 20.91 18.87 -18.96
N PRO A 542 21.10 20.00 -18.25
CA PRO A 542 20.33 21.21 -18.53
C PRO A 542 20.58 21.69 -19.99
N PRO A 543 19.57 22.30 -20.63
CA PRO A 543 19.74 22.99 -21.91
C PRO A 543 20.53 24.30 -21.76
#